data_AF-W1XNX3-F1
#
_entry.id   AF-W1XNX3-F1
#
_cell.length_a   1.000
_cell.length_b   1.000
_cell.length_c   1.000
_cell.angle_alpha   90.00
_cell.angle_beta   90.00
_cell.angle_gamma   90.00
#
_symmetry.space_group_name_H-M   'P 1'
#
loop_
_entity.id
_entity.type
_entity.pdbx_description
1 polymer ?
#
loop_
_entity_poly.entity_id
_entity_poly.type
_entity_poly.pdbx_seq_one_letter_code
_entity_poly.pdbx_strand_id
1 'polypeptide(L)' 'AVAGTLESGDVMIRIAPLDTQDIDLQINSSVEKQFGDAIRTTILDVLARYNVRGVQLNVDDKGALDCILRARLEALLAGV' A
#
# COMPACT_ATOMS: atom_id res chain seq x y z
N ALA A 1 -2.02 -20.79 -4.21
CA ALA A 1 -0.99 -20.69 -5.25
C ALA A 1 -1.09 -19.30 -5.88
N VAL A 2 0.03 -18.59 -6.05
CA VAL A 2 0.10 -17.33 -6.81
C VAL A 2 1.01 -17.60 -8.00
N ALA A 3 0.57 -17.24 -9.20
CA ALA A 3 1.36 -17.29 -10.43
C ALA A 3 1.32 -15.90 -11.07
N GLY A 4 2.50 -15.30 -11.28
CA GLY A 4 2.67 -13.95 -11.81
C GLY A 4 3.80 -13.19 -11.11
N THR A 5 4.40 -12.21 -11.79
CA THR A 5 5.32 -11.23 -11.21
C THR A 5 4.67 -9.86 -11.25
N LEU A 6 4.99 -9.01 -10.28
CA LEU A 6 4.56 -7.61 -10.33
C LEU A 6 5.26 -6.91 -11.51
N GLU A 7 4.49 -6.28 -12.39
CA GLU A 7 5.05 -5.54 -13.53
C GLU A 7 5.72 -4.25 -13.07
N SER A 8 6.71 -3.79 -13.83
CA SER A 8 7.41 -2.53 -13.55
C SER A 8 6.43 -1.36 -13.58
N GLY A 9 6.50 -0.47 -12.59
CA GLY A 9 5.61 0.67 -12.48
C GLY A 9 4.22 0.35 -11.88
N ASP A 10 4.01 -0.85 -11.35
CA ASP A 10 2.81 -1.20 -10.58
C ASP A 10 3.15 -1.54 -9.13
N VAL A 11 2.10 -1.66 -8.30
CA VAL A 11 2.20 -1.96 -6.88
C VAL A 11 1.19 -3.03 -6.49
N MET A 12 1.64 -3.97 -5.66
CA MET A 12 0.78 -4.97 -5.04
C MET A 12 0.62 -4.65 -3.55
N ILE A 13 -0.63 -4.49 -3.12
CA ILE A 13 -0.98 -4.15 -1.74
C ILE A 13 -1.80 -5.30 -1.16
N ARG A 14 -1.43 -5.75 0.03
CA ARG A 14 -2.21 -6.71 0.83
C ARG A 14 -2.57 -6.07 2.15
N ILE A 15 -3.81 -6.30 2.59
CA ILE A 15 -4.34 -5.80 3.86
C ILE A 15 -4.90 -6.96 4.68
N ALA A 16 -4.69 -6.92 5.99
CA ALA A 16 -5.29 -7.83 6.96
C ALA A 16 -5.70 -7.06 8.21
N PRO A 17 -6.78 -7.45 8.91
CA PRO A 17 -7.16 -6.84 10.18
C PRO A 17 -6.15 -7.19 11.29
N LEU A 18 -6.03 -6.30 12.26
CA LEU A 18 -5.30 -6.48 13.52
C LEU A 18 -6.26 -6.38 14.71
N ASP A 19 -5.88 -6.98 15.84
CA ASP A 19 -6.62 -6.87 17.10
C ASP A 19 -6.39 -5.52 17.82
N THR A 20 -5.51 -4.66 17.31
CA THR A 20 -5.24 -3.31 17.83
C THR A 20 -5.85 -2.23 16.94
N GLN A 21 -5.67 -0.96 17.28
CA GLN A 21 -6.06 0.18 16.43
C GLN A 21 -4.88 0.73 15.60
N ASP A 22 -3.72 0.07 15.66
CA ASP A 22 -2.50 0.54 15.00
C ASP A 22 -2.53 0.24 13.50
N ILE A 23 -1.62 0.89 12.78
CA ILE A 23 -1.32 0.59 11.38
C ILE A 23 0.08 0.00 11.34
N ASP A 24 0.20 -1.29 11.04
CA ASP A 24 1.48 -1.93 10.73
C ASP A 24 1.73 -1.80 9.23
N LEU A 25 2.66 -0.93 8.83
CA LEU A 25 2.94 -0.65 7.43
C LEU A 25 4.36 -1.09 7.03
N GLN A 26 4.42 -2.09 6.15
CA GLN A 26 5.66 -2.61 5.58
C GLN A 26 5.70 -2.30 4.08
N ILE A 27 6.74 -1.60 3.65
CA ILE A 27 6.97 -1.24 2.26
C ILE A 27 8.25 -1.95 1.78
N ASN A 28 8.18 -2.53 0.59
CA ASN A 28 9.31 -3.01 -0.16
C ASN A 28 9.24 -2.39 -1.55
N SER A 29 10.08 -1.39 -1.82
CA SER A 29 10.06 -0.66 -3.10
C SER A 29 11.41 -0.69 -3.81
N SER A 30 11.39 -0.85 -5.15
CA SER A 30 12.60 -0.68 -5.97
C SER A 30 13.14 0.76 -5.97
N VAL A 31 12.31 1.73 -5.60
CA VAL A 31 12.64 3.16 -5.56
C VAL A 31 12.63 3.74 -4.14
N GLU A 32 12.62 2.87 -3.12
CA GLU A 32 12.47 3.24 -1.71
C GLU A 32 13.47 4.29 -1.24
N LYS A 33 14.74 4.19 -1.68
CA LYS A 33 15.79 5.14 -1.30
C LYS A 33 15.47 6.59 -1.68
N GLN A 34 14.66 6.81 -2.72
CA GLN A 34 14.34 8.14 -3.24
C GLN A 34 12.93 8.58 -2.85
N PHE A 35 11.98 7.64 -2.78
CA PHE A 35 10.56 7.95 -2.63
C PHE A 35 9.86 7.23 -1.47
N GLY A 36 10.57 6.48 -0.63
CA GLY A 36 9.98 5.70 0.46
C GLY A 36 9.09 6.51 1.41
N ASP A 37 9.55 7.70 1.80
CA ASP A 37 8.76 8.60 2.67
C ASP A 37 7.51 9.15 1.97
N ALA A 38 7.60 9.43 0.67
CA ALA A 38 6.46 9.88 -0.13
C ALA A 38 5.42 8.77 -0.29
N ILE A 39 5.86 7.54 -0.60
CA ILE A 39 5.01 6.35 -0.71
C ILE A 39 4.27 6.12 0.62
N ARG A 40 4.99 6.11 1.74
CA ARG A 40 4.41 5.99 3.09
C ARG A 40 3.38 7.08 3.36
N THR A 41 3.72 8.34 3.08
CA THR A 41 2.83 9.48 3.32
C THR A 41 1.54 9.33 2.53
N THR A 42 1.62 8.97 1.25
CA THR A 42 0.45 8.74 0.40
C THR A 42 -0.44 7.61 0.92
N ILE A 43 0.14 6.48 1.35
CA ILE A 43 -0.63 5.37 1.93
C ILE A 43 -1.36 5.80 3.20
N LEU A 44 -0.66 6.47 4.13
CA LEU A 44 -1.24 6.91 5.40
C LEU A 44 -2.33 7.97 5.22
N ASP A 45 -2.15 8.91 4.27
CA ASP A 45 -3.17 9.90 3.90
C ASP A 45 -4.44 9.22 3.37
N VAL A 46 -4.30 8.24 2.48
CA VAL A 46 -5.45 7.48 1.95
C VAL A 46 -6.15 6.70 3.08
N LEU A 47 -5.42 5.96 3.92
CA LEU A 47 -6.02 5.23 5.05
C LEU A 47 -6.76 6.18 5.99
N ALA A 48 -6.21 7.36 6.28
CA ALA A 48 -6.84 8.36 7.12
C ALA A 48 -8.14 8.91 6.50
N ARG A 49 -8.18 9.17 5.19
CA ARG A 49 -9.39 9.64 4.48
C ARG A 49 -10.52 8.63 4.53
N TYR A 50 -10.20 7.34 4.49
CA TYR A 50 -11.17 6.25 4.62
C TYR A 50 -11.42 5.84 6.08
N ASN A 51 -10.80 6.52 7.05
CA ASN A 51 -10.89 6.23 8.48
C ASN A 51 -10.54 4.75 8.82
N VAL A 52 -9.55 4.20 8.13
CA VAL A 52 -9.07 2.82 8.30
C VAL A 52 -8.00 2.78 9.39
N ARG A 53 -8.15 1.85 10.35
CA ARG A 53 -7.25 1.59 11.48
C ARG A 53 -7.28 0.12 11.84
N GLY A 54 -6.32 -0.33 12.65
CA GLY A 54 -6.26 -1.72 13.10
C GLY A 54 -6.00 -2.68 11.94
N VAL A 55 -4.99 -2.35 11.12
CA VAL A 55 -4.67 -3.11 9.90
C VAL A 55 -3.18 -3.26 9.73
N GLN A 56 -2.79 -4.40 9.17
CA GLN A 56 -1.47 -4.62 8.62
C GLN A 56 -1.54 -4.44 7.10
N LEU A 57 -0.64 -3.61 6.56
CA LEU A 57 -0.44 -3.41 5.14
C LEU A 57 0.95 -3.85 4.72
N ASN A 58 1.00 -4.75 3.74
CA ASN A 58 2.24 -5.13 3.08
C ASN A 58 2.20 -4.64 1.63
N VAL A 59 3.15 -3.76 1.27
CA VAL A 59 3.23 -3.10 -0.03
C VAL A 59 4.50 -3.53 -0.76
N ASP A 60 4.34 -4.20 -1.91
CA ASP A 60 5.44 -4.48 -2.84
C ASP A 60 5.31 -3.54 -4.03
N ASP A 61 6.24 -2.60 -4.18
CA ASP A 61 6.21 -1.53 -5.19
C ASP A 61 7.37 -1.68 -6.18
N LYS A 62 7.07 -1.58 -7.48
CA LYS A 62 8.07 -1.61 -8.56
C LYS A 62 8.23 -0.24 -9.22
N GLY A 63 8.18 0.83 -8.43
CA GLY A 63 8.30 2.20 -8.92
C GLY A 63 7.00 2.72 -9.51
N ALA A 64 5.87 2.37 -8.90
CA ALA A 64 4.57 2.88 -9.31
C ALA A 64 4.50 4.40 -9.13
N LEU A 65 3.80 5.05 -10.06
CA LEU A 65 3.44 6.46 -9.88
C LEU A 65 2.46 6.59 -8.72
N ASP A 66 2.48 7.74 -8.04
CA ASP A 66 1.58 8.03 -6.90
C ASP A 66 0.11 7.78 -7.26
N CYS A 67 -0.34 8.16 -8.45
CA CYS A 67 -1.72 7.93 -8.89
C CYS A 67 -2.08 6.43 -9.01
N ILE A 68 -1.13 5.58 -9.40
CA ILE A 68 -1.32 4.13 -9.47
C ILE A 68 -1.36 3.55 -8.05
N LEU A 69 -0.46 4.01 -7.16
CA LEU A 69 -0.48 3.63 -5.75
C LEU A 69 -1.82 3.94 -5.07
N ARG A 70 -2.33 5.17 -5.26
CA ARG A 70 -3.64 5.58 -4.75
C ARG A 70 -4.75 4.71 -5.33
N ALA A 71 -4.81 4.56 -6.65
CA ALA A 71 -5.87 3.80 -7.29
C ALA A 71 -5.91 2.33 -6.84
N ARG A 72 -4.75 1.68 -6.69
CA ARG A 72 -4.67 0.30 -6.18
C ARG A 72 -5.12 0.18 -4.73
N LEU A 73 -4.72 1.14 -3.88
CA LEU A 73 -5.12 1.15 -2.47
C LEU A 73 -6.61 1.44 -2.32
N GLU A 74 -7.14 2.45 -3.02
CA GLU A 74 -8.56 2.80 -2.98
C GLU A 74 -9.44 1.66 -3.52
N ALA A 75 -9.02 0.97 -4.58
CA ALA A 75 -9.74 -0.20 -5.10
C ALA A 75 -9.78 -1.34 -4.07
N LEU A 76 -8.70 -1.56 -3.32
CA LEU A 76 -8.66 -2.53 -2.24
C LEU A 76 -9.63 -2.14 -1.11
N LEU A 77 -9.61 -0.87 -0.69
CA LEU A 77 -10.47 -0.37 0.40
C LEU A 77 -11.95 -0.31 0.03
N ALA A 78 -12.29 -0.06 -1.24
CA ALA A 78 -13.67 -0.05 -1.72
C ALA A 78 -14.32 -1.46 -1.73
N GLY A 79 -13.51 -2.51 -1.66
CA GLY A 79 -13.97 -3.90 -1.60
C GLY A 79 -14.07 -4.51 -0.20
N VAL A 80 -13.75 -3.75 0.86
CA VAL A 80 -13.80 -4.18 2.27
C VAL A 80 -15.05 -3.64 2.95
#